data_AF-A0A9X1K0F5-F1
#
_entry.id   AF-A0A9X1K0F5-F1
#
_cell.length_a   1.000
_cell.length_b   1.000
_cell.length_c   1.000
_cell.angle_alpha   90.00
_cell.angle_beta   90.00
_cell.angle_gamma   90.00
#
_symmetry.space_group_name_H-M   'P 1'
#
loop_
_entity.id
_entity.type
_entity.pdbx_description
1 polymer ?
#
loop_
_entity_poly.entity_id
_entity_poly.type
_entity_poly.pdbx_seq_one_letter_code
_entity_poly.pdbx_strand_id
1 'polypeptide(L)'
;MLKYIVALAFGLVLMLPASAGRDRSGTTNLTLVEYSSAVLPPANYRGQWWTSPDNCQYSRAGRPGETVWYLIVNTAHSKCEARLIQRAYSDYQ
;
A
#
# COMPACT_ATOMS: atom_id res chain seq x y z
N MET A 1 16.12 56.03 8.35
CA MET A 1 14.90 55.31 7.95
C MET A 1 15.34 53.96 7.35
N LEU A 2 16.03 53.09 8.09
CA LEU A 2 15.48 52.16 9.09
C LEU A 2 14.16 51.51 8.64
N LYS A 3 14.21 50.75 7.55
CA LYS A 3 13.21 49.76 7.12
C LYS A 3 14.01 48.74 6.29
N TYR A 4 13.65 47.46 6.33
CA TYR A 4 14.29 46.34 5.62
C TYR A 4 15.43 45.56 6.34
N ILE A 5 15.48 45.54 7.68
CA ILE A 5 16.26 44.51 8.43
C ILE A 5 15.31 43.58 9.20
N VAL A 6 14.19 43.17 8.59
CA VAL A 6 13.28 42.18 9.21
C VAL A 6 12.76 41.24 8.12
N ALA A 7 13.64 40.43 7.54
CA ALA A 7 13.22 39.36 6.62
C ALA A 7 14.20 38.18 6.59
N LEU A 8 14.94 37.93 7.69
CA LEU A 8 16.00 36.92 7.72
C LEU A 8 15.94 36.03 8.97
N ALA A 9 14.74 35.75 9.49
CA ALA A 9 14.57 34.98 10.72
C ALA A 9 13.45 33.92 10.67
N PHE A 10 13.05 33.43 9.49
CA PHE A 10 11.98 32.43 9.37
C PHE A 10 12.28 31.25 8.43
N GLY A 11 13.56 30.98 8.15
CA GLY A 11 13.95 29.98 7.14
C GLY A 11 14.65 28.72 7.64
N LEU A 12 14.87 28.53 8.94
CA LEU A 12 15.86 27.56 9.43
C LEU A 12 15.35 26.55 10.48
N VAL A 13 14.13 26.02 10.33
CA VAL A 13 13.58 25.00 11.27
C VAL A 13 13.13 23.70 10.57
N LEU A 14 13.32 23.53 9.26
CA LEU A 14 12.85 22.33 8.55
C LEU A 14 13.91 21.23 8.29
N MET A 15 15.11 21.34 8.87
CA MET A 15 16.15 20.30 8.76
C MET A 15 16.30 19.47 10.04
N LEU A 16 15.19 19.07 10.66
CA LEU A 16 15.25 17.94 11.59
C LEU A 16 15.36 16.66 10.75
N PRO A 17 16.43 15.85 10.89
CA PRO A 17 16.40 14.50 10.37
C PRO A 17 15.25 13.79 11.08
N ALA A 18 14.25 13.36 10.32
CA ALA A 18 13.25 12.43 10.82
C ALA A 18 13.99 11.12 11.16
N SER A 19 14.34 10.92 12.42
CA SER A 19 14.75 9.63 12.91
C SER A 19 13.53 8.71 12.87
N ALA A 20 13.40 7.93 11.79
CA ALA A 20 12.55 6.76 11.82
C ALA A 20 13.07 5.86 12.95
N GLY A 21 12.32 5.79 14.06
CA GLY A 21 12.58 4.83 15.11
C GLY A 21 12.64 3.44 14.48
N ARG A 22 13.83 2.85 14.48
CA ARG A 22 14.01 1.47 14.02
C ARG A 22 13.37 0.61 15.08
N ASP A 23 12.08 0.32 14.88
CA ASP A 23 11.36 -0.62 15.73
C ASP A 23 12.13 -1.95 15.74
N ARG A 24 12.22 -2.55 16.92
CA ARG A 24 13.04 -3.72 17.20
C ARG A 24 12.77 -4.79 16.16
N SER A 25 13.74 -4.99 15.28
CA SER A 25 13.82 -6.12 14.36
C SER A 25 13.94 -7.41 15.18
N GLY A 26 12.83 -7.94 15.66
CA GLY A 26 12.71 -9.37 15.84
C GLY A 26 12.82 -9.96 14.43
N THR A 27 13.93 -10.65 14.15
CA THR A 27 14.20 -11.29 12.85
C THR A 27 13.21 -12.42 12.64
N THR A 28 11.96 -12.09 12.36
CA THR A 28 11.01 -13.02 11.78
C THR A 28 11.40 -13.11 10.32
N ASN A 29 11.81 -14.31 9.89
CA ASN A 29 12.08 -14.58 8.48
C ASN A 29 10.73 -14.56 7.74
N LEU A 30 10.26 -13.37 7.38
CA LEU A 30 9.06 -13.20 6.58
C LEU A 30 9.36 -13.64 5.16
N THR A 31 8.62 -14.65 4.70
CA THR A 31 8.71 -15.11 3.31
C THR A 31 7.55 -14.55 2.52
N LEU A 32 7.83 -14.08 1.31
CA LEU A 32 6.80 -13.63 0.38
C LEU A 32 6.16 -14.84 -0.31
N VAL A 33 4.85 -15.01 -0.14
CA VAL A 33 4.06 -16.11 -0.69
C VAL A 33 3.21 -15.59 -1.84
N GLU A 34 3.16 -16.33 -2.93
CA GLU A 34 2.31 -16.05 -4.10
C GLU A 34 1.11 -17.01 -4.12
N TYR A 35 -0.06 -16.46 -4.42
CA TYR A 35 -1.33 -17.15 -4.41
C TYR A 35 -1.91 -17.16 -5.83
N SER A 36 -2.61 -18.24 -6.18
CA SER A 36 -3.28 -18.39 -7.46
C SER A 36 -4.78 -18.63 -7.27
N SER A 37 -5.57 -18.00 -8.13
CA SER A 37 -7.02 -18.14 -8.17
C SER A 37 -7.54 -17.63 -9.51
N ALA A 38 -8.67 -18.17 -9.97
CA ALA A 38 -9.31 -17.75 -11.22
C ALA A 38 -9.85 -16.31 -11.15
N VAL A 39 -10.10 -15.77 -9.95
CA VAL A 39 -10.58 -14.39 -9.76
C VAL A 39 -9.45 -13.36 -9.67
N LEU A 40 -8.20 -13.82 -9.51
CA LEU A 40 -7.04 -12.95 -9.50
C LEU A 40 -6.69 -12.44 -10.90
N PRO A 41 -6.12 -11.24 -11.01
CA PRO A 41 -5.56 -10.77 -12.27
C PRO A 41 -4.41 -11.66 -12.76
N PRO A 42 -4.09 -11.61 -14.08
CA PRO A 42 -2.92 -12.27 -14.64
C PRO A 42 -1.62 -11.87 -13.93
N ALA A 43 -0.63 -12.75 -13.89
CA ALA A 43 0.63 -12.54 -13.16
C ALA A 43 1.39 -11.26 -13.57
N ASN A 44 1.28 -10.85 -14.83
CA ASN A 44 1.91 -9.65 -15.38
C ASN A 44 1.00 -8.41 -15.36
N TYR A 45 -0.16 -8.48 -14.71
CA TYR A 45 -1.06 -7.34 -14.61
C TYR A 45 -0.43 -6.23 -13.76
N ARG A 46 -0.40 -5.00 -14.27
CA ARG A 46 0.20 -3.83 -13.58
C ARG A 46 -0.79 -2.71 -13.27
N GLY A 47 -2.08 -2.94 -13.55
CA GLY A 47 -3.13 -1.96 -13.31
C GLY A 47 -3.40 -1.74 -11.82
N GLN A 48 -3.82 -0.53 -11.48
CA GLN A 48 -4.22 -0.14 -10.12
C GLN A 48 -5.64 -0.62 -9.77
N TRP A 49 -6.45 -0.96 -10.76
CA TRP A 49 -7.82 -1.46 -10.62
C TRP A 49 -7.96 -2.79 -11.35
N TRP A 50 -8.81 -3.69 -10.90
CA TRP A 50 -9.05 -4.98 -11.54
C TRP A 50 -10.54 -5.32 -11.49
N THR A 51 -11.09 -5.78 -12.61
CA THR A 51 -12.42 -6.37 -12.65
C THR A 51 -12.27 -7.86 -12.83
N SER A 52 -12.71 -8.60 -11.82
CA SER A 52 -12.71 -10.06 -11.79
C SER A 52 -13.75 -10.65 -12.76
N PRO A 53 -13.62 -11.93 -13.16
CA PRO A 53 -14.59 -12.59 -14.05
C PRO A 53 -16.03 -12.63 -13.51
N ASP A 54 -16.21 -12.56 -12.20
CA ASP A 54 -17.48 -12.48 -11.49
C ASP A 54 -18.05 -11.04 -11.40
N ASN A 55 -17.42 -10.09 -12.09
CA ASN A 55 -17.80 -8.67 -12.19
C ASN A 55 -17.63 -7.85 -10.89
N CYS A 56 -16.86 -8.36 -9.93
CA CYS A 56 -16.44 -7.59 -8.76
C CYS A 56 -15.22 -6.72 -9.11
N GLN A 57 -15.23 -5.47 -8.64
CA GLN A 57 -14.16 -4.51 -8.92
C GLN A 57 -13.28 -4.31 -7.69
N TYR A 58 -11.97 -4.30 -7.91
CA TYR A 58 -10.96 -4.25 -6.86
C TYR A 58 -9.93 -3.15 -7.12
N SER A 59 -9.35 -2.61 -6.06
CA SER A 59 -8.18 -1.73 -6.12
C SER A 59 -6.95 -2.41 -5.52
N ARG A 60 -5.78 -2.16 -6.11
CA ARG A 60 -4.50 -2.74 -5.67
C ARG A 60 -3.92 -1.98 -4.47
N ALA A 61 -3.47 -2.70 -3.44
CA ALA A 61 -2.67 -2.16 -2.35
C ALA A 61 -1.77 -3.23 -1.72
N GLY A 62 -0.94 -2.86 -0.75
CA GLY A 62 -0.05 -3.76 -0.02
C GLY A 62 1.25 -3.10 0.45
N ARG A 63 1.99 -3.76 1.34
CA ARG A 63 3.37 -3.39 1.67
C ARG A 63 4.29 -3.55 0.45
N PRO A 64 5.51 -2.99 0.44
CA PRO A 64 6.48 -3.28 -0.61
C PRO A 64 6.68 -4.79 -0.83
N GLY A 65 6.43 -5.24 -2.07
CA GLY A 65 6.47 -6.65 -2.46
C GLY A 65 5.13 -7.37 -2.41
N GLU A 66 4.15 -6.84 -1.67
CA GLU A 66 2.81 -7.40 -1.61
C GLU A 66 1.93 -6.90 -2.76
N THR A 67 0.91 -7.69 -3.08
CA THR A 67 -0.16 -7.33 -4.00
C THR A 67 -1.44 -7.95 -3.47
N VAL A 68 -2.29 -7.08 -2.94
CA VAL A 68 -3.61 -7.42 -2.43
C VAL A 68 -4.63 -6.56 -3.18
N TRP A 69 -5.75 -7.17 -3.50
CA TRP A 69 -6.87 -6.55 -4.20
C TRP A 69 -8.01 -6.36 -3.22
N TYR A 70 -8.37 -5.11 -2.93
CA TYR A 70 -9.46 -4.78 -2.01
C TYR A 70 -10.72 -4.44 -2.78
N LEU A 71 -11.86 -4.99 -2.36
CA LEU A 71 -13.15 -4.75 -3.00
C LEU A 71 -13.51 -3.26 -2.96
N ILE A 72 -13.90 -2.70 -4.09
CA ILE A 72 -14.37 -1.32 -4.17
C ILE A 72 -15.83 -1.30 -3.71
N VAL A 73 -16.07 -0.77 -2.52
CA VAL A 73 -17.33 -0.90 -1.76
C VAL A 73 -18.57 -0.42 -2.52
N ASN A 74 -18.48 0.64 -3.31
CA ASN A 74 -19.60 1.15 -4.11
C ASN A 74 -20.05 0.18 -5.22
N THR A 75 -19.27 -0.88 -5.49
CA THR A 75 -19.56 -1.92 -6.49
C THR A 75 -19.77 -3.31 -5.87
N ALA A 76 -19.78 -3.40 -4.54
CA ALA A 76 -19.87 -4.65 -3.82
C ALA A 76 -21.26 -5.31 -3.97
N HIS A 77 -21.27 -6.63 -4.10
CA HIS A 77 -22.46 -7.47 -3.96
C HIS A 77 -22.11 -8.77 -3.24
N SER A 78 -23.13 -9.56 -2.88
CA SER A 78 -23.00 -10.75 -2.00
C SER A 78 -22.07 -11.86 -2.49
N LYS A 79 -21.61 -11.81 -3.74
CA LYS A 79 -20.71 -12.80 -4.34
C LYS A 79 -19.25 -12.36 -4.33
N CYS A 80 -18.97 -11.09 -4.01
CA CYS A 80 -17.63 -10.56 -4.01
C CYS A 80 -16.91 -10.88 -2.71
N GLU A 81 -15.69 -11.41 -2.83
CA GLU A 81 -14.78 -11.49 -1.69
C GLU A 81 -14.33 -10.08 -1.31
N ALA A 82 -14.18 -9.81 -0.01
CA ALA A 82 -13.73 -8.49 0.46
C ALA A 82 -12.28 -8.18 0.03
N ARG A 83 -11.47 -9.23 -0.16
CA ARG A 83 -10.06 -9.14 -0.51
C ARG A 83 -9.61 -10.36 -1.31
N LEU A 84 -8.77 -10.15 -2.32
CA LEU A 84 -8.03 -11.20 -3.01
C LEU A 84 -6.54 -11.01 -2.77
N ILE A 85 -5.86 -12.03 -2.26
CA ILE A 85 -4.43 -11.98 -1.99
C ILE A 85 -3.73 -12.58 -3.20
N GLN A 86 -2.87 -11.80 -3.86
CA GLN A 86 -2.03 -12.31 -4.97
C GLN A 86 -0.62 -12.60 -4.47
N ARG A 87 -0.05 -11.71 -3.66
CA ARG A 87 1.29 -11.86 -3.10
C ARG A 87 1.34 -11.18 -1.73
N ALA A 88 1.75 -11.88 -0.69
CA ALA A 88 1.80 -11.33 0.66
C ALA A 88 2.89 -12.00 1.50
N TYR A 89 3.38 -11.32 2.55
CA TYR A 89 4.30 -11.98 3.49
C TYR A 89 3.56 -13.02 4.34
N SER A 90 4.32 -13.95 4.92
CA SER A 90 3.82 -15.06 5.74
C SER A 90 3.02 -14.63 6.99
N ASP A 91 3.06 -13.35 7.37
CA ASP A 91 2.37 -12.75 8.51
C ASP A 91 1.03 -12.08 8.15
N TYR A 92 0.55 -12.21 6.91
CA TYR A 92 -0.64 -11.48 6.42
C TYR A 92 -1.98 -11.90 7.07
N GLN A 93 -2.00 -12.86 8.01
CA GLN A 93 -3.23 -13.42 8.60
C GLN A 93 -4.09 -12.39 9.36
#